data_AF-A0A3B8R563-F1
#
_entry.id   AF-A0A3B8R563-F1
#
_cell.length_a   1.000
_cell.length_b   1.000
_cell.length_c   1.000
_cell.angle_alpha   90.00
_cell.angle_beta   90.00
_cell.angle_gamma   90.00
#
_symmetry.space_group_name_H-M   'P 1'
#
loop_
_entity.id
_entity.type
_entity.pdbx_description
1 polymer ?
#
loop_
_entity_poly.entity_id
_entity_poly.type
_entity_poly.pdbx_seq_one_letter_code
_entity_poly.pdbx_strand_id
1 'polypeptide(L)'
;IGFGQTLRTLLTEFGGGSRSGLAIRAVQVGGPLGAFLPASAWDTPLDYEAFARMDAMLGHGGVVVFDETVDLSEQARFAMTFCAVESCGKCTPCRIGAVRGVEVIDKIMSPVQTQAARQDAVDLLKDLCDTMIAGSLCAMGGMTPYPVLSALEHFPEDFRRGEVIATDAMNPV
;
A
#
# COMPACT_ATOMS: atom_id res chain seq x y z
N ILE A 1 25.28 -3.06 -7.19
CA ILE A 1 25.74 -3.19 -5.79
C ILE A 1 25.60 -4.65 -5.35
N GLY A 2 26.44 -5.14 -4.43
CA GLY A 2 26.29 -6.50 -3.91
C GLY A 2 25.11 -6.60 -2.93
N PHE A 3 24.62 -7.83 -2.69
CA PHE A 3 23.68 -8.09 -1.59
C PHE A 3 24.28 -7.65 -0.25
N GLY A 4 23.41 -7.27 0.70
CA GLY A 4 23.79 -6.87 2.05
C GLY A 4 23.95 -5.35 2.27
N GLN A 5 24.09 -4.55 1.21
CA GLN A 5 23.99 -3.09 1.32
C GLN A 5 22.57 -2.69 1.74
N THR A 6 22.41 -1.62 2.52
CA THR A 6 21.08 -1.18 2.98
C THR A 6 20.32 -0.45 1.87
N LEU A 7 18.99 -0.47 1.98
CA LEU A 7 18.14 0.35 1.12
C LEU A 7 18.48 1.84 1.28
N ARG A 8 18.83 2.31 2.48
CA ARG A 8 19.25 3.69 2.76
C ARG A 8 20.46 4.11 1.94
N THR A 9 21.51 3.27 1.88
CA THR A 9 22.68 3.54 1.05
C THR A 9 22.30 3.66 -0.43
N LEU A 10 21.43 2.79 -0.94
CA LEU A 10 20.94 2.89 -2.32
C LEU A 10 20.19 4.21 -2.57
N LEU A 11 19.31 4.62 -1.65
CA LEU A 11 18.52 5.85 -1.79
C LEU A 11 19.36 7.12 -1.72
N THR A 12 20.34 7.16 -0.81
CA THR A 12 21.06 8.38 -0.46
C THR A 12 22.39 8.52 -1.20
N GLU A 13 23.25 7.51 -1.17
CA GLU A 13 24.60 7.57 -1.74
C GLU A 13 24.58 7.37 -3.27
N PHE A 14 23.75 6.44 -3.74
CA PHE A 14 23.65 6.14 -5.18
C PHE A 14 22.54 6.95 -5.86
N GLY A 15 21.36 7.04 -5.23
CA GLY A 15 20.20 7.74 -5.76
C GLY A 15 20.26 9.26 -5.61
N GLY A 16 20.98 9.77 -4.61
CA GLY A 16 21.08 11.20 -4.34
C GLY A 16 19.80 11.83 -3.77
N GLY A 17 18.90 11.02 -3.20
CA GLY A 17 17.60 11.50 -2.70
C GLY A 17 16.51 11.55 -3.77
N SER A 18 15.48 12.35 -3.53
CA SER A 18 14.37 12.53 -4.49
C SER A 18 14.75 13.55 -5.58
N ARG A 19 14.20 13.36 -6.79
CA ARG A 19 14.38 14.34 -7.88
C ARG A 19 13.78 15.71 -7.55
N SER A 20 12.70 15.73 -6.77
CA SER A 20 12.01 16.96 -6.35
C SER A 20 12.78 17.74 -5.29
N GLY A 21 13.77 17.13 -4.63
CA GLY A 21 14.45 17.69 -3.47
C GLY A 21 13.65 17.63 -2.17
N LEU A 22 12.41 17.11 -2.22
CA LEU A 22 11.56 16.89 -1.06
C LEU A 22 11.97 15.62 -0.30
N ALA A 23 11.51 15.50 0.94
CA ALA A 23 11.80 14.31 1.74
C ALA A 23 11.22 13.05 1.08
N ILE A 24 11.97 11.95 1.10
CA ILE A 24 11.43 10.64 0.70
C ILE A 24 10.44 10.20 1.78
N ARG A 25 9.24 9.78 1.38
CA ARG A 25 8.18 9.33 2.28
C ARG A 25 8.01 7.82 2.26
N ALA A 26 7.96 7.23 1.06
CA ALA A 26 7.74 5.81 0.87
C ALA A 26 8.62 5.27 -0.27
N VAL A 27 8.96 4.00 -0.18
CA VAL A 27 9.74 3.32 -1.23
C VAL A 27 9.09 1.98 -1.54
N GLN A 28 8.74 1.74 -2.80
CA GLN A 28 8.25 0.44 -3.25
C GLN A 28 9.40 -0.35 -3.85
N VAL A 29 9.68 -1.53 -3.30
CA VAL A 29 10.76 -2.42 -3.77
C VAL A 29 10.16 -3.70 -4.33
N GLY A 30 10.74 -4.21 -5.42
CA GLY A 30 10.35 -5.50 -6.00
C GLY A 30 9.25 -5.43 -7.06
N GLY A 31 8.90 -4.22 -7.52
CA GLY A 31 7.91 -3.99 -8.57
C GLY A 31 6.52 -3.65 -8.01
N PRO A 32 5.48 -3.61 -8.86
CA PRO A 32 4.15 -3.12 -8.49
C PRO A 32 3.43 -3.98 -7.44
N LEU A 33 3.85 -5.24 -7.26
CA LEU A 33 3.33 -6.16 -6.25
C LEU A 33 4.12 -6.11 -4.94
N GLY A 34 5.15 -5.25 -4.85
CA GLY A 34 5.95 -5.06 -3.65
C GLY A 34 5.26 -4.19 -2.61
N ALA A 35 5.61 -4.38 -1.35
CA ALA A 35 5.18 -3.54 -0.23
C ALA A 35 5.80 -2.12 -0.31
N PHE A 36 5.10 -1.14 0.26
CA PHE A 36 5.65 0.19 0.51
C PHE A 36 6.43 0.19 1.82
N LEU A 37 7.68 0.65 1.77
CA LEU A 37 8.60 0.66 2.89
C LEU A 37 8.73 2.07 3.48
N PRO A 38 8.40 2.27 4.77
CA PRO A 38 8.63 3.54 5.46
C PRO A 38 10.12 3.72 5.79
N ALA A 39 10.49 4.93 6.23
CA ALA A 39 11.87 5.27 6.58
C ALA A 39 12.51 4.38 7.66
N SER A 40 11.70 3.79 8.54
CA SER A 40 12.13 2.84 9.57
C SER A 40 12.64 1.52 9.00
N ALA A 41 12.31 1.18 7.74
CA ALA A 41 12.73 -0.04 7.07
C ALA A 41 13.95 0.14 6.15
N TRP A 42 14.47 1.36 5.97
CA TRP A 42 15.54 1.60 4.99
C TRP A 42 16.90 1.04 5.41
N ASP A 43 17.09 0.70 6.68
CA ASP A 43 18.30 0.03 7.16
C ASP A 43 18.27 -1.48 6.91
N THR A 44 17.18 -2.02 6.34
CA THR A 44 17.09 -3.41 5.90
C THR A 44 18.14 -3.68 4.80
N PRO A 45 18.96 -4.73 4.94
CA PRO A 45 19.89 -5.13 3.89
C PRO A 45 19.12 -5.61 2.67
N LEU A 46 19.57 -5.20 1.48
CA LEU A 46 19.10 -5.70 0.19
C LEU A 46 19.51 -7.16 0.08
N ASP A 47 18.62 -8.03 0.54
CA ASP A 47 18.77 -9.47 0.73
C ASP A 47 17.37 -10.10 0.67
N TYR A 48 17.27 -11.31 0.10
CA TYR A 48 15.96 -11.93 -0.13
C TYR A 48 15.25 -12.26 1.18
N GLU A 49 15.95 -12.93 2.10
CA GLU A 49 15.39 -13.38 3.37
C GLU A 49 15.12 -12.20 4.30
N ALA A 50 15.92 -11.14 4.25
CA ALA A 50 15.67 -9.92 5.03
C ALA A 50 14.36 -9.23 4.66
N PHE A 51 14.07 -9.10 3.37
CA PHE A 51 12.81 -8.52 2.89
C PHE A 51 11.62 -9.44 3.18
N ALA A 52 11.78 -10.75 3.01
CA ALA A 52 10.70 -11.70 3.28
C ALA A 52 10.25 -11.70 4.75
N ARG A 53 11.15 -11.43 5.70
CA ARG A 53 10.82 -11.37 7.15
C ARG A 53 9.93 -10.19 7.56
N MET A 54 9.74 -9.23 6.66
CA MET A 54 8.94 -8.02 6.89
C MET A 54 7.81 -7.92 5.86
N ASP A 55 7.33 -9.06 5.36
CA ASP A 55 6.25 -9.17 4.37
C ASP A 55 6.46 -8.29 3.12
N ALA A 56 7.73 -8.07 2.78
CA ALA A 56 8.18 -7.37 1.59
C ALA A 56 8.94 -8.32 0.67
N MET A 57 9.37 -7.81 -0.48
CA MET A 57 10.18 -8.58 -1.43
C MET A 57 11.21 -7.70 -2.11
N LEU A 58 12.39 -8.26 -2.35
CA LEU A 58 13.38 -7.60 -3.21
C LEU A 58 12.97 -7.65 -4.69
N GLY A 59 12.23 -8.69 -5.08
CA GLY A 59 11.77 -8.94 -6.45
C GLY A 59 12.92 -8.92 -7.45
N HIS A 60 12.73 -8.21 -8.56
CA HIS A 60 13.75 -8.03 -9.59
C HIS A 60 14.77 -6.91 -9.27
N GLY A 61 14.79 -6.40 -8.03
CA GLY A 61 15.69 -5.32 -7.60
C GLY A 61 15.27 -3.92 -8.06
N GLY A 62 14.05 -3.76 -8.58
CA GLY A 62 13.49 -2.45 -8.90
C GLY A 62 13.11 -1.68 -7.64
N VAL A 63 13.46 -0.39 -7.60
CA VAL A 63 13.18 0.51 -6.47
C VAL A 63 12.51 1.77 -7.00
N VAL A 64 11.28 2.01 -6.54
CA VAL A 64 10.49 3.20 -6.88
C VAL A 64 10.37 4.07 -5.64
N VAL A 65 10.81 5.32 -5.77
CA VAL A 65 10.90 6.26 -4.66
C VAL A 65 9.78 7.30 -4.76
N PHE A 66 9.05 7.49 -3.67
CA PHE A 66 7.99 8.48 -3.54
C PHE A 66 8.42 9.56 -2.53
N ASP A 67 8.30 10.83 -2.93
CA ASP A 67 8.51 11.95 -2.01
C ASP A 67 7.28 12.22 -1.15
N GLU A 68 7.36 13.21 -0.25
CA GLU A 68 6.30 13.55 0.70
C GLU A 68 4.95 13.96 0.08
N THR A 69 4.89 14.20 -1.23
CA THR A 69 3.64 14.57 -1.91
C THR A 69 2.77 13.37 -2.25
N VAL A 70 3.29 12.15 -2.15
CA VAL A 70 2.53 10.93 -2.46
C VAL A 70 1.32 10.77 -1.55
N ASP A 71 0.23 10.23 -2.09
CA ASP A 71 -0.92 9.76 -1.34
C ASP A 71 -1.00 8.23 -1.44
N LEU A 72 -0.69 7.52 -0.36
CA LEU A 72 -0.65 6.06 -0.33
C LEU A 72 -2.05 5.43 -0.43
N SER A 73 -3.13 6.19 -0.17
CA SER A 73 -4.48 5.71 -0.42
C SER A 73 -4.76 5.59 -1.93
N GLU A 74 -4.31 6.56 -2.73
CA GLU A 74 -4.34 6.49 -4.19
C GLU A 74 -3.42 5.37 -4.71
N GLN A 75 -2.28 5.13 -4.08
CA GLN A 75 -1.38 4.04 -4.48
C GLN A 75 -1.98 2.65 -4.18
N ALA A 76 -2.66 2.47 -3.05
CA ALA A 76 -3.40 1.25 -2.75
C ALA A 76 -4.54 1.04 -3.75
N ARG A 77 -5.28 2.11 -4.09
CA ARG A 77 -6.32 2.10 -5.12
C ARG A 77 -5.75 1.70 -6.48
N PHE A 78 -4.58 2.22 -6.82
CA PHE A 78 -3.87 1.89 -8.06
C PHE A 78 -3.47 0.42 -8.10
N ALA A 79 -2.96 -0.16 -7.02
CA ALA A 79 -2.61 -1.58 -6.97
C ALA A 79 -3.81 -2.49 -7.30
N MET A 80 -4.99 -2.19 -6.73
CA MET A 80 -6.22 -2.89 -7.06
C MET A 80 -6.65 -2.66 -8.52
N THR A 81 -6.50 -1.44 -9.03
CA THR A 81 -6.80 -1.11 -10.44
C THR A 81 -5.90 -1.89 -11.39
N PHE A 82 -4.60 -1.93 -11.11
CA PHE A 82 -3.61 -2.65 -11.90
C PHE A 82 -3.93 -4.15 -11.94
N CYS A 83 -4.24 -4.76 -10.79
CA CYS A 83 -4.67 -6.15 -10.73
C CYS A 83 -5.95 -6.41 -11.53
N ALA A 84 -6.93 -5.51 -11.49
CA ALA A 84 -8.17 -5.66 -12.25
C ALA A 84 -7.91 -5.62 -13.77
N VAL A 85 -7.00 -4.75 -14.22
CA VAL A 85 -6.63 -4.61 -15.65
C VAL A 85 -5.80 -5.80 -16.13
N GLU A 86 -4.79 -6.21 -15.36
CA GLU A 86 -3.80 -7.23 -15.77
C GLU A 86 -4.20 -8.66 -15.37
N SER A 87 -5.35 -8.83 -14.71
CA SER A 87 -5.85 -10.13 -14.32
C SER A 87 -6.07 -11.02 -15.57
N CYS A 88 -5.42 -12.19 -15.60
CA CYS A 88 -5.67 -13.23 -16.60
C CYS A 88 -7.09 -13.83 -16.53
N GLY A 89 -7.84 -13.53 -15.46
CA GLY A 89 -9.26 -13.81 -15.32
C GLY A 89 -9.61 -15.14 -14.65
N LYS A 90 -8.62 -15.99 -14.34
CA LYS A 90 -8.83 -17.35 -13.84
C LYS A 90 -9.36 -17.43 -12.40
N CYS A 91 -8.92 -16.53 -11.52
CA CYS A 91 -9.28 -16.56 -10.10
C CYS A 91 -10.30 -15.46 -9.80
N THR A 92 -11.42 -15.78 -9.16
CA THR A 92 -12.44 -14.78 -8.80
C THR A 92 -11.92 -13.66 -7.88
N PRO A 93 -11.09 -13.93 -6.84
CA PRO A 93 -10.54 -12.86 -6.01
C PRO A 93 -9.67 -11.87 -6.81
N CYS A 94 -8.87 -12.37 -7.75
CA CYS A 94 -8.05 -11.53 -8.63
C CYS A 94 -8.90 -10.73 -9.63
N ARG A 95 -9.81 -11.39 -10.37
CA ARG A 95 -10.57 -10.77 -11.47
C ARG A 95 -11.66 -9.80 -10.98
N ILE A 96 -12.40 -10.21 -9.96
CA ILE A 96 -13.57 -9.46 -9.46
C ILE A 96 -13.24 -8.78 -8.14
N GLY A 97 -12.52 -9.46 -7.25
CA GLY A 97 -12.13 -8.89 -5.96
C GLY A 97 -11.32 -7.61 -6.13
N ALA A 98 -10.39 -7.55 -7.07
CA ALA A 98 -9.63 -6.31 -7.35
C ALA A 98 -10.54 -5.12 -7.72
N VAL A 99 -11.57 -5.33 -8.54
CA VAL A 99 -12.56 -4.28 -8.87
C VAL A 99 -13.30 -3.82 -7.61
N ARG A 100 -13.70 -4.76 -6.74
CA ARG A 100 -14.32 -4.43 -5.45
C ARG A 100 -13.37 -3.71 -4.51
N GLY A 101 -12.08 -4.05 -4.54
CA GLY A 101 -11.03 -3.37 -3.79
C GLY A 101 -10.95 -1.90 -4.16
N VAL A 102 -11.00 -1.57 -5.46
CA VAL A 102 -11.10 -0.17 -5.93
C VAL A 102 -12.33 0.52 -5.33
N GLU A 103 -13.52 -0.09 -5.45
CA GLU A 103 -14.77 0.48 -4.91
C GLU A 103 -14.72 0.69 -3.38
N VAL A 104 -14.08 -0.22 -2.65
CA VAL A 104 -13.95 -0.12 -1.19
C VAL A 104 -12.96 0.97 -0.81
N ILE A 105 -11.84 1.09 -1.51
CA ILE A 105 -10.86 2.17 -1.27
C ILE A 105 -11.49 3.54 -1.59
N ASP A 106 -12.26 3.65 -2.68
CA ASP A 106 -13.03 4.86 -3.01
C ASP A 106 -14.00 5.25 -1.87
N LYS A 107 -14.62 4.28 -1.20
CA LYS A 107 -15.45 4.53 -0.01
C LYS A 107 -14.64 5.02 1.17
N ILE A 108 -13.48 4.41 1.46
CA ILE A 108 -12.59 4.81 2.56
C ILE A 108 -12.15 6.27 2.40
N MET A 109 -11.79 6.65 1.17
CA MET A 109 -11.30 7.97 0.80
C MET A 109 -12.41 9.04 0.71
N SER A 110 -13.69 8.63 0.79
CA SER A 110 -14.82 9.54 0.71
C SER A 110 -14.81 10.54 1.88
N PRO A 111 -14.98 11.85 1.61
CA PRO A 111 -14.99 12.88 2.66
C PRO A 111 -16.29 12.91 3.47
N VAL A 112 -17.35 12.23 3.02
CA VAL A 112 -18.71 12.29 3.62
C VAL A 112 -19.01 11.05 4.47
N GLN A 113 -17.98 10.34 4.95
CA GLN A 113 -18.11 9.10 5.70
C GLN A 113 -17.91 9.35 7.21
N THR A 114 -18.74 8.70 8.05
CA THR A 114 -18.46 8.64 9.49
C THR A 114 -17.21 7.80 9.74
N GLN A 115 -16.52 8.04 10.86
CA GLN A 115 -15.33 7.28 11.21
C GLN A 115 -15.62 5.78 11.39
N ALA A 116 -16.82 5.42 11.90
CA ALA A 116 -17.25 4.04 12.02
C ALA A 116 -17.40 3.35 10.66
N ALA A 117 -18.12 3.97 9.71
CA ALA A 117 -18.30 3.40 8.38
C ALA A 117 -16.98 3.32 7.59
N ARG A 118 -16.04 4.24 7.83
CA ARG A 118 -14.68 4.15 7.30
C ARG A 118 -13.94 2.93 7.85
N GLN A 119 -14.02 2.71 9.16
CA GLN A 119 -13.39 1.55 9.79
C GLN A 119 -13.96 0.24 9.24
N ASP A 120 -15.28 0.14 9.10
CA ASP A 120 -15.94 -1.03 8.49
C ASP A 120 -15.44 -1.28 7.06
N ALA A 121 -15.22 -0.22 6.27
CA ALA A 121 -14.67 -0.34 4.92
C ALA A 121 -13.19 -0.78 4.91
N VAL A 122 -12.38 -0.31 5.86
CA VAL A 122 -11.00 -0.77 6.03
C VAL A 122 -10.96 -2.26 6.40
N ASP A 123 -11.83 -2.70 7.31
CA ASP A 123 -11.89 -4.11 7.72
C ASP A 123 -12.36 -4.99 6.56
N LEU A 124 -13.35 -4.56 5.79
CA LEU A 124 -13.76 -5.23 4.55
C LEU A 124 -12.62 -5.32 3.51
N LEU A 125 -11.80 -4.27 3.39
CA LEU A 125 -10.65 -4.28 2.49
C LEU A 125 -9.58 -5.30 2.93
N LYS A 126 -9.37 -5.46 4.24
CA LYS A 126 -8.47 -6.48 4.79
C LYS A 126 -9.00 -7.89 4.55
N ASP A 127 -10.28 -8.14 4.78
CA ASP A 127 -10.93 -9.44 4.48
C ASP A 127 -10.81 -9.80 2.99
N LEU A 128 -10.95 -8.81 2.11
CA LEU A 128 -10.72 -8.98 0.68
C LEU A 128 -9.26 -9.32 0.37
N CYS A 129 -8.31 -8.63 1.00
CA CYS A 129 -6.88 -8.89 0.84
C CYS A 129 -6.53 -10.33 1.25
N ASP A 130 -7.05 -10.80 2.39
CA ASP A 130 -6.87 -12.18 2.85
C ASP A 130 -7.46 -13.18 1.85
N THR A 131 -8.65 -12.88 1.31
CA THR A 131 -9.28 -13.69 0.27
C THR A 131 -8.44 -13.74 -1.01
N MET A 132 -7.78 -12.64 -1.39
CA MET A 132 -6.90 -12.58 -2.55
C MET A 132 -5.61 -13.37 -2.32
N ILE A 133 -5.01 -13.28 -1.13
CA ILE A 133 -3.82 -14.06 -0.74
C ILE A 133 -4.12 -15.55 -0.82
N ALA A 134 -5.21 -16.01 -0.19
CA ALA A 134 -5.54 -17.42 -0.11
C ALA A 134 -6.17 -18.00 -1.39
N GLY A 135 -6.86 -17.17 -2.18
CA GLY A 135 -7.70 -17.61 -3.29
C GLY A 135 -7.14 -17.33 -4.70
N SER A 136 -5.88 -16.90 -4.80
CA SER A 136 -5.24 -16.62 -6.09
C SER A 136 -4.26 -17.71 -6.50
N LEU A 137 -4.37 -18.18 -7.74
CA LEU A 137 -3.51 -19.24 -8.30
C LEU A 137 -2.11 -18.75 -8.71
N CYS A 138 -1.86 -17.44 -8.74
CA CYS A 138 -0.55 -16.87 -9.04
C CYS A 138 -0.32 -15.56 -8.28
N ALA A 139 0.92 -15.07 -8.35
CA ALA A 139 1.39 -13.86 -7.68
C ALA A 139 0.57 -12.59 -7.98
N MET A 140 0.00 -12.45 -9.20
CA MET A 140 -0.76 -11.24 -9.55
C MET A 140 -1.88 -10.97 -8.52
N GLY A 141 -2.76 -11.95 -8.31
CA GLY A 141 -3.80 -11.82 -7.29
C GLY A 141 -3.27 -11.99 -5.87
N GLY A 142 -2.34 -12.93 -5.65
CA GLY A 142 -1.87 -13.28 -4.30
C GLY A 142 -0.98 -12.22 -3.65
N MET A 143 -0.37 -11.34 -4.44
CA MET A 143 0.57 -10.32 -3.95
C MET A 143 0.11 -8.89 -4.22
N THR A 144 -0.97 -8.66 -4.98
CA THR A 144 -1.66 -7.35 -5.02
C THR A 144 -1.99 -6.81 -3.62
N PRO A 145 -2.34 -7.65 -2.63
CA PRO A 145 -2.53 -7.19 -1.26
C PRO A 145 -1.31 -6.54 -0.59
N TYR A 146 -0.07 -6.84 -1.02
CA TYR A 146 1.14 -6.37 -0.33
C TYR A 146 1.28 -4.85 -0.35
N PRO A 147 1.21 -4.15 -1.50
CA PRO A 147 1.17 -2.68 -1.52
C PRO A 147 -0.03 -2.10 -0.79
N VAL A 148 -1.19 -2.79 -0.78
CA VAL A 148 -2.41 -2.28 -0.13
C VAL A 148 -2.31 -2.34 1.39
N LEU A 149 -1.89 -3.50 1.93
CA LEU A 149 -1.76 -3.73 3.37
C LEU A 149 -0.62 -2.90 3.97
N SER A 150 0.54 -2.84 3.31
CA SER A 150 1.65 -2.00 3.76
C SER A 150 1.32 -0.50 3.73
N ALA A 151 0.55 -0.04 2.75
CA ALA A 151 0.03 1.33 2.73
C ALA A 151 -0.89 1.60 3.93
N LEU A 152 -1.84 0.71 4.22
CA LEU A 152 -2.74 0.82 5.37
C LEU A 152 -2.00 0.78 6.71
N GLU A 153 -0.99 -0.06 6.82
CA GLU A 153 -0.24 -0.27 8.07
C GLU A 153 0.70 0.89 8.37
N HIS A 154 1.50 1.30 7.38
CA HIS A 154 2.58 2.27 7.59
C HIS A 154 2.15 3.71 7.36
N PHE A 155 1.07 3.94 6.60
CA PHE A 155 0.58 5.27 6.25
C PHE A 155 -0.95 5.41 6.46
N PRO A 156 -1.50 5.01 7.64
CA PRO A 156 -2.94 5.02 7.89
C PRO A 156 -3.56 6.41 7.83
N GLU A 157 -2.77 7.48 7.99
CA GLU A 157 -3.22 8.87 7.90
C GLU A 157 -3.77 9.22 6.52
N ASP A 158 -3.27 8.61 5.44
CA ASP A 158 -3.73 8.89 4.08
C ASP A 158 -5.16 8.38 3.84
N PHE A 159 -5.59 7.38 4.60
CA PHE A 159 -6.91 6.78 4.50
C PHE A 159 -7.97 7.50 5.35
N ARG A 160 -7.63 8.61 6.03
CA ARG A 160 -8.52 9.30 6.99
C ARG A 160 -9.03 10.66 6.50
N ARG A 161 -9.22 10.85 5.20
CA ARG A 161 -9.64 12.15 4.63
C ARG A 161 -11.06 12.56 5.02
N GLY A 162 -11.21 13.66 5.75
CA GLY A 162 -12.50 14.25 6.10
C GLY A 162 -12.47 14.78 7.54
N GLU A 163 -12.89 16.03 7.71
CA GLU A 163 -13.01 16.66 9.03
C GLU A 163 -13.88 15.79 9.94
N VAL A 164 -13.41 15.63 11.18
CA VAL A 164 -14.21 15.16 12.30
C VAL A 164 -15.41 16.08 12.40
N ILE A 165 -16.56 15.69 11.84
CA ILE A 165 -17.82 16.34 12.20
C ILE A 165 -18.03 15.94 13.66
N ALA A 166 -17.65 16.84 14.56
CA ALA A 166 -17.95 16.73 15.97
C ALA A 166 -19.48 16.76 16.12
N THR A 167 -20.10 15.58 16.18
CA THR A 167 -21.49 15.46 16.59
C THR A 167 -21.58 15.56 18.12
N ASP A 168 -22.57 16.31 18.56
CA ASP A 168 -23.14 16.40 19.91
C ASP A 168 -22.48 17.34 20.93
N ALA A 169 -22.64 18.64 20.68
CA ALA A 169 -23.09 19.54 21.74
C ALA A 169 -24.63 19.49 21.79
N MET A 170 -25.17 18.56 22.60
CA MET A 170 -26.56 18.59 23.05
C MET A 170 -26.87 19.98 23.61
N ASN A 171 -27.83 20.66 23.00
CA ASN A 171 -28.37 21.94 23.44
C ASN A 171 -29.40 21.65 24.55
N PRO A 172 -29.17 22.01 25.82
CA PRO A 172 -30.22 21.90 26.83
C PRO A 172 -31.21 23.06 26.65
N VAL A 173 -32.48 22.71 26.50
CA VAL A 173 -33.63 23.60 26.67
C VAL A 173 -33.63 24.20 28.07
#